data_AF-A0A2M7SDT9-F1
#
_entry.id   AF-A0A2M7SDT9-F1
#
_cell.length_a   1.000
_cell.length_b   1.000
_cell.length_c   1.000
_cell.angle_alpha   90.00
_cell.angle_beta   90.00
_cell.angle_gamma   90.00
#
_symmetry.space_group_name_H-M   'P 1'
#
loop_
_entity.id
_entity.type
_entity.pdbx_description
1 polymer ?
#
loop_
_entity_poly.entity_id
_entity_poly.type
_entity_poly.pdbx_seq_one_letter_code
_entity_poly.pdbx_strand_id
1 'polypeptide(L)'
;MATKKFDPIEKYMSAEDFVDYCETNKVWASLDILGKYEEAGLLHPIYRLIYPEDYIKANLQNRFPNQQVEVPPPEWAKELNRRIDIFKMPMEKECYVMAINDGYPLDWLAARGTPDLLRPSKNNFIPWDNYKVNFEINGNNISETRARYFYAPWQIFALDELNRNNSFSINLAISRQINQRLLKREIQNSKVLDYLDIFQSLAEYIMIDRVLYNYYSQKGVSQIPEEKSIKEKEVYRIYKKHTREEWLNLVREMMALYSKYTKLEKKKLSEELKIYLKNAVEFLLIINKAPSDNISEEYEKICEEVEGISHKSRGASMINGILIDTELEKILPNNEKELKQHIKLYFPIYMKELGLTDKDFTEEISNKIAEELLSGYSAMAFEIMNIQKLLYHGELFWEENILSRLRSSTLSIEGIGKEWFLVNGLLNDLFKKAFGKDSLEKYNYENLRSVVCNSCNVKDFNEYYEKLVKILAFNIKDNSYCGKHLLIVHLTRNYMGHYSKIDDLFF
;
A
#
# COMPACT_ATOMS: atom_id res chain seq x y z
N MET A 1 15.60 -8.46 13.86
CA MET A 1 14.21 -8.15 14.28
C MET A 1 13.36 -8.10 13.04
N ALA A 2 12.14 -8.65 13.07
CA ALA A 2 11.20 -8.49 11.96
C ALA A 2 10.63 -7.06 11.98
N THR A 3 10.80 -6.30 10.90
CA THR A 3 10.24 -4.96 10.79
C THR A 3 8.71 -5.03 10.67
N LYS A 4 7.99 -4.52 11.68
CA LYS A 4 6.54 -4.39 11.63
C LYS A 4 6.17 -3.42 10.51
N LYS A 5 5.50 -3.92 9.46
CA LYS A 5 4.84 -3.05 8.48
C LYS A 5 3.59 -2.44 9.11
N PHE A 6 3.30 -1.19 8.80
CA PHE A 6 2.02 -0.58 9.16
C PHE A 6 0.88 -1.31 8.47
N ASP A 7 -0.12 -1.75 9.25
CA ASP A 7 -1.42 -2.11 8.71
C ASP A 7 -2.28 -0.82 8.66
N PRO A 8 -2.74 -0.36 7.48
CA PRO A 8 -3.52 0.87 7.39
C PRO A 8 -4.86 0.86 8.13
N ILE A 9 -5.31 -0.31 8.61
CA ILE A 9 -6.44 -0.44 9.56
C ILE A 9 -6.08 0.09 10.96
N GLU A 10 -4.81 0.02 11.38
CA GLU A 10 -4.41 0.43 12.73
C GLU A 10 -4.55 1.94 12.98
N LYS A 11 -4.65 2.79 11.94
CA LYS A 11 -4.82 4.28 11.92
C LYS A 11 -3.85 5.13 12.77
N TYR A 12 -3.58 4.74 14.00
CA TYR A 12 -2.63 5.30 14.95
C TYR A 12 -1.70 4.19 15.49
N MET A 13 -0.44 4.53 15.71
CA MET A 13 0.58 3.68 16.32
C MET A 13 0.88 4.17 17.73
N SER A 14 1.37 3.32 18.64
CA SER A 14 2.02 3.83 19.86
C SER A 14 3.32 4.58 19.49
N ALA A 15 3.87 5.39 20.40
CA ALA A 15 5.11 6.11 20.13
C ALA A 15 6.30 5.18 19.85
N GLU A 16 6.33 4.00 20.47
CA GLU A 16 7.33 2.95 20.22
C GLU A 16 7.18 2.40 18.79
N ASP A 17 5.98 1.92 18.43
CA ASP A 17 5.68 1.41 17.08
C ASP A 17 5.93 2.49 16.00
N PHE A 18 5.66 3.77 16.31
CA PHE A 18 5.90 4.89 15.41
C PHE A 18 7.39 5.20 15.24
N VAL A 19 8.21 5.07 16.28
CA VAL A 19 9.68 5.16 16.18
C VAL A 19 10.21 4.04 15.28
N ASP A 20 9.81 2.79 15.50
CA ASP A 20 10.21 1.63 14.69
C ASP A 20 9.82 1.80 13.19
N TYR A 21 8.63 2.34 12.93
CA TYR A 21 8.15 2.67 11.58
C TYR A 21 8.94 3.83 10.94
N CYS A 22 9.33 4.85 11.72
CA CYS A 22 10.21 5.92 11.26
C CYS A 22 11.61 5.40 10.91
N GLU A 23 12.22 4.58 11.77
CA GLU A 23 13.54 3.97 11.53
C GLU A 23 13.53 3.07 10.30
N THR A 24 12.47 2.27 10.13
CA THR A 24 12.25 1.42 8.96
C THR A 24 12.28 2.23 7.66
N ASN A 25 11.71 3.45 7.70
CA ASN A 25 11.63 4.41 6.59
C ASN A 25 12.82 5.40 6.52
N LYS A 26 13.85 5.23 7.35
CA LYS A 26 15.05 6.09 7.43
C LYS A 26 14.76 7.55 7.83
N VAL A 27 13.75 7.76 8.66
CA VAL A 27 13.49 9.02 9.37
C VAL A 27 13.99 8.89 10.80
N TRP A 28 14.81 9.84 11.25
CA TRP A 28 15.35 9.83 12.61
C TRP A 28 14.25 10.10 13.63
N ALA A 29 14.03 9.15 14.55
CA ALA A 29 13.04 9.26 15.61
C ALA A 29 13.60 8.66 16.91
N SER A 30 13.09 9.12 18.04
CA SER A 30 13.21 8.47 19.34
C SER A 30 12.14 9.05 20.26
N LEU A 31 11.79 8.35 21.34
CA LEU A 31 10.85 8.85 22.35
C LEU A 31 11.29 10.21 22.92
N ASP A 32 12.61 10.40 23.10
CA ASP A 32 13.22 11.64 23.56
C ASP A 32 13.00 12.80 22.58
N ILE A 33 13.20 12.57 21.28
CA ILE A 33 12.98 13.57 20.22
C ILE A 33 11.50 13.93 20.12
N LEU A 34 10.61 12.93 20.19
CA LEU A 34 9.16 13.14 20.13
C LEU A 34 8.67 13.99 21.31
N GLY A 35 9.10 13.68 22.54
CA GLY A 35 8.76 14.49 23.72
C GLY A 35 9.27 15.93 23.64
N LYS A 36 10.42 16.16 22.99
CA LYS A 36 11.03 17.49 22.82
C LYS A 36 10.41 18.31 21.71
N TYR A 37 9.99 17.68 20.62
CA TYR A 37 9.13 18.35 19.64
C TYR A 37 7.75 18.65 20.21
N GLU A 38 7.24 17.86 21.16
CA GLU A 38 6.01 18.19 21.87
C GLU A 38 6.19 19.39 22.81
N GLU A 39 7.28 19.41 23.59
CA GLU A 39 7.66 20.53 24.48
C GLU A 39 7.82 21.86 23.72
N ALA A 40 8.42 21.81 22.54
CA ALA A 40 8.57 22.96 21.64
C ALA A 40 7.24 23.37 20.95
N GLY A 41 6.18 22.56 21.04
CA GLY A 41 4.91 22.78 20.35
C GLY A 41 5.00 22.59 18.83
N LEU A 42 5.89 21.70 18.37
CA LEU A 42 6.18 21.42 16.95
C LEU A 42 5.51 20.15 16.44
N LEU A 43 5.41 19.11 17.27
CA LEU A 43 4.76 17.86 16.91
C LEU A 43 4.09 17.26 18.15
N HIS A 44 2.78 17.07 18.06
CA HIS A 44 1.98 16.48 19.14
C HIS A 44 1.55 15.05 18.76
N PRO A 45 1.44 14.12 19.72
CA PRO A 45 0.65 12.90 19.53
C PRO A 45 -0.80 13.28 19.21
N ILE A 46 -1.50 12.50 18.37
CA ILE A 46 -2.93 12.70 18.11
C ILE A 46 -3.74 12.42 19.39
N TYR A 47 -3.34 11.38 20.12
CA TYR A 47 -3.95 10.96 21.36
C TYR A 47 -2.91 10.64 22.43
N ARG A 48 -3.24 10.92 23.69
CA ARG A 48 -2.52 10.42 24.87
C ARG A 48 -3.52 9.71 25.78
N LEU A 49 -3.25 8.44 26.07
CA LEU A 49 -4.08 7.60 26.92
C LEU A 49 -3.41 7.44 28.29
N ILE A 50 -4.12 7.78 29.35
CA ILE A 50 -3.65 7.72 30.73
C ILE A 50 -4.22 6.49 31.43
N TYR A 51 -3.38 5.67 32.02
CA TYR A 51 -3.79 4.53 32.83
C TYR A 51 -3.85 4.92 34.32
N PRO A 52 -4.87 4.51 35.08
CA PRO A 52 -4.90 4.69 36.53
C PRO A 52 -3.72 3.99 37.22
N GLU A 53 -3.19 4.62 38.27
CA GLU A 53 -1.95 4.17 38.92
C GLU A 53 -2.11 2.80 39.59
N ASP A 54 -3.27 2.53 40.20
CA ASP A 54 -3.60 1.23 40.80
C ASP A 54 -3.60 0.09 39.76
N TYR A 55 -4.04 0.37 38.53
CA TYR A 55 -4.04 -0.61 37.45
C TYR A 55 -2.62 -0.93 36.95
N ILE A 56 -1.74 0.08 36.90
CA ILE A 56 -0.32 -0.10 36.56
C ILE A 56 0.37 -0.90 37.67
N LYS A 57 0.14 -0.53 38.93
CA LYS A 57 0.69 -1.19 40.12
C LYS A 57 0.34 -2.67 40.14
N ALA A 58 -0.92 -3.03 39.91
CA ALA A 58 -1.37 -4.41 39.85
C ALA A 58 -0.75 -5.19 38.67
N ASN A 59 -0.72 -4.59 37.47
CA ASN A 59 -0.04 -5.19 36.31
C ASN A 59 1.45 -5.44 36.57
N LEU A 60 2.13 -4.53 37.27
CA LEU A 60 3.51 -4.74 37.69
C LEU A 60 3.64 -5.86 38.72
N GLN A 61 2.82 -5.86 39.77
CA GLN A 61 2.82 -6.91 40.79
C GLN A 61 2.61 -8.30 40.17
N ASN A 62 1.68 -8.43 39.22
CA ASN A 62 1.41 -9.68 38.49
C ASN A 62 2.59 -10.16 37.61
N ARG A 63 3.55 -9.30 37.24
CA ARG A 63 4.80 -9.72 36.58
C ARG A 63 5.78 -10.39 37.55
N PHE A 64 5.59 -10.24 38.86
CA PHE A 64 6.42 -10.89 39.90
C PHE A 64 5.64 -12.06 40.52
N PRO A 65 6.07 -13.32 40.34
CA PRO A 65 5.23 -14.51 40.54
C PRO A 65 4.78 -14.79 41.98
N ASN A 66 5.21 -14.00 42.97
CA ASN A 66 4.95 -14.25 44.39
C ASN A 66 3.69 -13.55 44.93
N GLN A 67 3.10 -12.60 44.19
CA GLN A 67 1.87 -11.90 44.59
C GLN A 67 1.00 -11.58 43.37
N GLN A 68 -0.05 -12.38 43.13
CA GLN A 68 -1.10 -12.01 42.19
C GLN A 68 -2.03 -10.97 42.83
N VAL A 69 -2.20 -9.84 42.16
CA VAL A 69 -3.07 -8.73 42.56
C VAL A 69 -4.02 -8.44 41.41
N GLU A 70 -5.29 -8.82 41.57
CA GLU A 70 -6.33 -8.52 40.59
C GLU A 70 -6.92 -7.13 40.83
N VAL A 71 -6.45 -6.14 40.06
CA VAL A 71 -7.21 -4.89 39.83
C VAL A 71 -7.88 -5.02 38.46
N PRO A 72 -9.22 -4.91 38.37
CA PRO A 72 -9.90 -5.00 37.09
C PRO A 72 -9.43 -3.84 36.19
N PRO A 73 -9.18 -4.09 34.88
CA PRO A 73 -8.88 -3.00 33.97
C PRO A 73 -10.01 -1.97 33.96
N PRO A 74 -9.69 -0.67 33.77
CA PRO A 74 -10.68 0.38 33.61
C PRO A 74 -11.74 -0.02 32.59
N GLU A 75 -12.99 0.41 32.80
CA GLU A 75 -14.11 0.01 31.94
C GLU A 75 -13.85 0.37 30.47
N TRP A 76 -13.31 1.58 30.23
CA TRP A 76 -12.89 2.01 28.90
C TRP A 76 -11.76 1.13 28.32
N ALA A 77 -10.89 0.54 29.14
CA ALA A 77 -9.74 -0.25 28.68
C ALA A 77 -10.18 -1.65 28.22
N LYS A 78 -11.17 -2.24 28.90
CA LYS A 78 -11.83 -3.48 28.47
C LYS A 78 -12.49 -3.28 27.10
N GLU A 79 -13.25 -2.19 26.96
CA GLU A 79 -13.98 -1.86 25.74
C GLU A 79 -13.06 -1.43 24.59
N LEU A 80 -11.97 -0.70 24.89
CA LEU A 80 -10.92 -0.37 23.93
C LEU A 80 -10.26 -1.63 23.35
N ASN A 81 -9.83 -2.57 24.20
CA ASN A 81 -9.24 -3.82 23.75
C ASN A 81 -10.24 -4.64 22.92
N ARG A 82 -11.47 -4.83 23.41
CA ARG A 82 -12.55 -5.51 22.67
C ARG A 82 -12.77 -4.91 21.28
N ARG A 83 -12.69 -3.58 21.16
CA ARG A 83 -12.83 -2.87 19.89
C ARG A 83 -11.60 -2.98 19.00
N ILE A 84 -10.38 -2.95 19.55
CA ILE A 84 -9.14 -3.21 18.78
C ILE A 84 -9.13 -4.63 18.21
N ASP A 85 -9.57 -5.63 19.00
CA ASP A 85 -9.62 -7.03 18.58
C ASP A 85 -10.60 -7.23 17.40
N ILE A 86 -11.69 -6.47 17.36
CA ILE A 86 -12.65 -6.46 16.23
C ILE A 86 -12.00 -6.07 14.90
N PHE A 87 -10.98 -5.20 14.90
CA PHE A 87 -10.23 -4.86 13.67
C PHE A 87 -9.17 -5.91 13.29
N LYS A 88 -8.88 -6.88 14.18
CA LYS A 88 -7.84 -7.91 14.00
C LYS A 88 -8.39 -9.30 13.65
N MET A 89 -9.68 -9.53 13.85
CA MET A 89 -10.36 -10.79 13.56
C MET A 89 -10.95 -10.81 12.13
N PRO A 90 -11.15 -12.00 11.51
CA PRO A 90 -12.02 -12.13 10.34
C PRO A 90 -13.40 -11.55 10.65
N MET A 91 -13.79 -10.47 9.96
CA MET A 91 -14.90 -9.63 10.42
C MET A 91 -16.26 -10.19 10.02
N GLU A 92 -17.04 -10.59 11.02
CA GLU A 92 -18.49 -10.77 10.86
C GLU A 92 -19.17 -9.44 10.49
N LYS A 93 -20.35 -9.50 9.84
CA LYS A 93 -21.05 -8.30 9.32
C LYS A 93 -21.30 -7.24 10.39
N GLU A 94 -21.59 -7.67 11.62
CA GLU A 94 -21.90 -6.81 12.76
C GLU A 94 -20.66 -6.05 13.26
N CYS A 95 -19.53 -6.73 13.36
CA CYS A 95 -18.22 -6.17 13.66
C CYS A 95 -17.81 -5.08 12.64
N TYR A 96 -18.01 -5.36 11.35
CA TYR A 96 -17.74 -4.43 10.25
C TYR A 96 -18.65 -3.18 10.29
N VAL A 97 -19.96 -3.35 10.50
CA VAL A 97 -20.91 -2.22 10.62
C VAL A 97 -20.57 -1.34 11.82
N MET A 98 -20.15 -1.95 12.93
CA MET A 98 -19.70 -1.19 14.11
C MET A 98 -18.42 -0.40 13.79
N ALA A 99 -17.41 -1.00 13.17
CA ALA A 99 -16.16 -0.34 12.79
C ALA A 99 -16.37 0.87 11.85
N ILE A 100 -17.35 0.80 10.94
CA ILE A 100 -17.73 1.92 10.08
C ILE A 100 -18.45 3.03 10.86
N ASN A 101 -19.47 2.69 11.65
CA ASN A 101 -20.31 3.69 12.32
C ASN A 101 -19.59 4.39 13.48
N ASP A 102 -18.81 3.63 14.25
CA ASP A 102 -18.11 4.10 15.45
C ASP A 102 -16.70 4.63 15.12
N GLY A 103 -16.14 4.29 13.95
CA GLY A 103 -14.78 4.62 13.56
C GLY A 103 -13.70 3.84 14.33
N TYR A 104 -12.48 4.38 14.33
CA TYR A 104 -11.36 3.76 15.04
C TYR A 104 -11.58 3.78 16.58
N PRO A 105 -11.13 2.78 17.37
CA PRO A 105 -11.45 2.69 18.80
C PRO A 105 -11.04 3.92 19.64
N LEU A 106 -9.92 4.57 19.33
CA LEU A 106 -9.52 5.82 19.98
C LEU A 106 -10.39 7.02 19.58
N ASP A 107 -10.86 7.09 18.34
CA ASP A 107 -11.79 8.15 17.90
C ASP A 107 -13.16 8.01 18.58
N TRP A 108 -13.62 6.77 18.73
CA TRP A 108 -14.84 6.44 19.46
C TRP A 108 -14.78 6.82 20.94
N LEU A 109 -13.66 6.52 21.63
CA LEU A 109 -13.44 6.96 23.01
C LEU A 109 -13.43 8.50 23.10
N ALA A 110 -12.78 9.17 22.15
CA ALA A 110 -12.71 10.63 22.12
C ALA A 110 -14.08 11.27 21.91
N ALA A 111 -14.91 10.69 21.03
CA ALA A 111 -16.29 11.14 20.80
C ALA A 111 -17.20 10.99 22.03
N ARG A 112 -16.85 10.09 22.97
CA ARG A 112 -17.54 9.91 24.26
C ARG A 112 -16.98 10.76 25.40
N GLY A 113 -15.93 11.54 25.16
CA GLY A 113 -15.31 12.39 26.20
C GLY A 113 -14.68 11.59 27.34
N THR A 114 -14.10 10.42 27.06
CA THR A 114 -13.40 9.60 28.06
C THR A 114 -12.30 10.42 28.76
N PRO A 115 -12.37 10.66 30.08
CA PRO A 115 -11.44 11.58 30.78
C PRO A 115 -9.96 11.19 30.68
N ASP A 116 -9.70 9.88 30.61
CA ASP A 116 -8.36 9.30 30.50
C ASP A 116 -7.77 9.38 29.07
N LEU A 117 -8.53 9.83 28.08
CA LEU A 117 -8.08 10.04 26.70
C LEU A 117 -7.94 11.53 26.41
N LEU A 118 -6.70 12.01 26.39
CA LEU A 118 -6.36 13.40 26.11
C LEU A 118 -6.04 13.59 24.62
N ARG A 119 -6.33 14.79 24.10
CA ARG A 119 -5.82 15.31 22.83
C ARG A 119 -4.73 16.35 23.14
N PRO A 120 -3.43 16.00 22.99
CA PRO A 120 -2.33 16.94 23.23
C PRO A 120 -2.33 18.11 22.27
N SER A 121 -1.88 19.26 22.76
CA SER A 121 -1.77 20.53 22.06
C SER A 121 -0.79 21.44 22.81
N LYS A 122 -0.39 22.54 22.19
CA LYS A 122 0.46 23.56 22.84
C LYS A 122 -0.12 24.13 24.15
N ASN A 123 -1.45 24.12 24.32
CA ASN A 123 -2.13 24.72 25.48
C ASN A 123 -2.29 23.74 26.67
N ASN A 124 -2.07 22.44 26.47
CA ASN A 124 -2.21 21.40 27.49
C ASN A 124 -1.03 20.42 27.49
N PHE A 125 0.15 20.89 27.05
CA PHE A 125 1.40 20.13 27.12
C PHE A 125 1.74 19.78 28.57
N ILE A 126 2.16 18.53 28.78
CA ILE A 126 2.68 18.03 30.05
C ILE A 126 3.94 17.22 29.70
N PRO A 127 5.12 17.51 30.30
CA PRO A 127 6.34 16.77 30.07
C PRO A 127 6.16 15.26 30.28
N TRP A 128 6.78 14.45 29.44
CA TRP A 128 6.62 12.98 29.48
C TRP A 128 7.08 12.38 30.81
N ASP A 129 8.09 12.99 31.44
CA ASP A 129 8.57 12.61 32.78
C ASP A 129 7.52 12.82 33.88
N ASN A 130 6.59 13.76 33.73
CA ASN A 130 5.50 13.99 34.70
C ASN A 130 4.41 12.90 34.66
N TYR A 131 4.52 11.96 33.72
CA TYR A 131 3.72 10.73 33.68
C TYR A 131 4.45 9.52 34.25
N LYS A 132 5.68 9.66 34.76
CA LYS A 132 6.36 8.58 35.48
C LYS A 132 5.82 8.45 36.89
N VAL A 133 5.51 7.22 37.28
CA VAL A 133 5.06 6.85 38.63
C VAL A 133 6.03 5.83 39.19
N ASN A 134 6.46 6.04 40.44
CA ASN A 134 7.37 5.16 41.15
C ASN A 134 6.58 4.23 42.08
N PHE A 135 6.79 2.93 41.95
CA PHE A 135 6.18 1.90 42.79
C PHE A 135 7.27 1.11 43.53
N GLU A 136 7.09 0.92 44.83
CA GLU A 136 7.86 -0.06 45.59
C GLU A 136 7.16 -1.43 45.47
N ILE A 137 7.85 -2.42 44.89
CA ILE A 137 7.33 -3.78 44.68
C ILE A 137 8.43 -4.76 45.09
N ASN A 138 8.13 -5.61 46.09
CA ASN A 138 9.07 -6.59 46.66
C ASN A 138 10.42 -5.98 47.07
N GLY A 139 10.42 -4.75 47.62
CA GLY A 139 11.61 -4.00 48.04
C GLY A 139 12.41 -3.36 46.89
N ASN A 140 11.97 -3.48 45.64
CA ASN A 140 12.55 -2.79 44.49
C ASN A 140 11.71 -1.56 44.12
N ASN A 141 12.38 -0.43 43.88
CA ASN A 141 11.75 0.76 43.30
C ASN A 141 11.71 0.65 41.77
N ILE A 142 10.51 0.65 41.21
CA ILE A 142 10.25 0.54 39.77
C ILE A 142 9.56 1.81 39.29
N SER A 143 10.14 2.48 38.29
CA SER A 143 9.51 3.60 37.59
C SER A 143 8.83 3.09 36.32
N GLU A 144 7.54 3.39 36.15
CA GLU A 144 6.79 3.12 34.91
C GLU A 144 6.08 4.39 34.40
N THR A 145 5.80 4.45 33.09
CA THR A 145 4.95 5.52 32.53
C THR A 145 3.47 5.16 32.62
N ARG A 146 2.65 6.09 33.14
CA ARG A 146 1.19 5.97 33.12
C ARG A 146 0.55 6.46 31.82
N ALA A 147 1.32 7.12 30.95
CA ALA A 147 0.84 7.60 29.66
C ALA A 147 1.35 6.73 28.51
N ARG A 148 0.44 6.39 27.58
CA ARG A 148 0.78 5.95 26.22
C ARG A 148 0.42 7.05 25.23
N TYR A 149 1.30 7.27 24.27
CA TYR A 149 1.21 8.34 23.27
C TYR A 149 0.95 7.68 21.92
N PHE A 150 0.03 8.24 21.14
CA PHE A 150 -0.36 7.69 19.84
C PHE A 150 -0.16 8.70 18.72
N TYR A 151 0.56 8.28 17.68
CA TYR A 151 0.88 9.06 16.49
C TYR A 151 0.18 8.45 15.28
N ALA A 152 -0.29 9.29 14.35
CA ALA A 152 -0.74 8.82 13.05
C ALA A 152 0.48 8.63 12.12
N PRO A 153 0.54 7.58 11.29
CA PRO A 153 1.73 7.29 10.50
C PRO A 153 2.11 8.40 9.53
N TRP A 154 1.15 9.15 8.96
CA TRP A 154 1.43 10.33 8.11
C TRP A 154 2.26 11.40 8.82
N GLN A 155 2.30 11.44 10.16
CA GLN A 155 3.17 12.35 10.91
C GLN A 155 4.66 12.10 10.66
N ILE A 156 5.04 10.97 10.04
CA ILE A 156 6.41 10.71 9.58
C ILE A 156 6.90 11.79 8.59
N PHE A 157 6.02 12.31 7.73
CA PHE A 157 6.37 13.34 6.76
C PHE A 157 6.66 14.68 7.45
N ALA A 158 5.86 15.01 8.47
CA ALA A 158 6.08 16.17 9.32
C ALA A 158 7.37 16.05 10.14
N LEU A 159 7.62 14.88 10.74
CA LEU A 159 8.84 14.59 11.49
C LEU A 159 10.09 14.73 10.61
N ASP A 160 10.05 14.23 9.36
CA ASP A 160 11.17 14.37 8.43
C ASP A 160 11.44 15.82 8.03
N GLU A 161 10.41 16.65 7.90
CA GLU A 161 10.58 18.08 7.69
C GLU A 161 11.12 18.80 8.93
N LEU A 162 10.59 18.54 10.12
CA LEU A 162 11.12 19.10 11.37
C LEU A 162 12.59 18.75 11.58
N ASN A 163 12.99 17.50 11.33
CA ASN A 163 14.37 17.04 11.41
C ASN A 163 15.33 17.76 10.45
N ARG A 164 14.84 18.15 9.27
CA ARG A 164 15.62 18.91 8.28
C ARG A 164 15.70 20.39 8.65
N ASN A 165 14.56 21.02 8.92
CA ASN A 165 14.45 22.44 9.18
C ASN A 165 15.18 22.83 10.48
N ASN A 166 15.07 22.00 11.51
CA ASN A 166 15.61 22.25 12.84
C ASN A 166 16.91 21.47 13.12
N SER A 167 17.73 21.20 12.09
CA SER A 167 19.11 20.64 12.02
C SER A 167 19.69 19.85 13.21
N PHE A 168 20.48 18.79 12.96
CA PHE A 168 21.06 17.94 14.03
C PHE A 168 21.66 18.71 15.22
N SER A 169 22.35 19.84 15.01
CA SER A 169 22.89 20.68 16.08
C SER A 169 21.84 21.39 16.94
N ILE A 170 20.71 21.80 16.36
CA ILE A 170 19.56 22.42 17.05
C ILE A 170 18.72 21.35 17.75
N ASN A 171 18.63 20.14 17.18
CA ASN A 171 18.02 18.95 17.82
C ASN A 171 18.92 18.28 18.87
N LEU A 172 20.24 18.55 18.88
CA LEU A 172 21.20 18.12 19.91
C LEU A 172 21.38 19.16 21.03
N ALA A 173 21.31 20.45 20.71
CA ALA A 173 20.65 21.40 21.61
C ALA A 173 19.14 21.07 21.67
N ILE A 174 18.32 21.80 22.42
CA ILE A 174 17.00 21.30 22.88
C ILE A 174 17.19 20.03 23.73
N SER A 175 17.53 18.89 23.12
CA SER A 175 17.77 17.61 23.79
C SER A 175 18.82 17.59 24.88
N ARG A 176 19.81 18.48 24.83
CA ARG A 176 20.80 18.67 25.91
C ARG A 176 20.63 19.97 26.71
N GLN A 177 19.52 20.70 26.55
CA GLN A 177 19.25 22.00 27.20
C GLN A 177 20.38 23.05 27.07
N ILE A 178 21.23 22.94 26.04
CA ILE A 178 22.40 23.82 25.87
C ILE A 178 21.94 25.25 25.52
N ASN A 179 22.14 26.17 26.47
CA ASN A 179 22.06 27.63 26.38
C ASN A 179 21.33 28.21 25.14
N GLN A 180 20.00 28.35 25.25
CA GLN A 180 19.11 28.93 24.24
C GLN A 180 19.58 30.28 23.66
N ARG A 181 20.40 31.06 24.40
CA ARG A 181 20.95 32.35 23.95
C ARG A 181 21.83 32.28 22.70
N LEU A 182 22.39 31.12 22.34
CA LEU A 182 23.21 30.95 21.13
C LEU A 182 22.41 30.52 19.89
N LEU A 183 21.14 30.15 20.04
CA LEU A 183 20.29 29.65 18.95
C LEU A 183 19.24 30.67 18.52
N LYS A 184 19.69 31.83 18.03
CA LYS A 184 18.84 32.79 17.30
C LYS A 184 18.56 32.34 15.85
N ARG A 185 18.07 31.11 15.69
CA ARG A 185 17.33 30.70 14.48
C ARG A 185 15.91 30.42 14.93
N GLU A 186 14.95 31.04 14.27
CA GLU A 186 13.53 30.78 14.52
C GLU A 186 13.27 29.29 14.29
N ILE A 187 12.64 28.66 15.28
CA ILE A 187 12.18 27.28 15.17
C ILE A 187 11.15 27.24 14.05
N GLN A 188 11.34 26.35 13.09
CA GLN A 188 10.46 26.24 11.93
C GLN A 188 9.49 25.07 12.10
N ASN A 189 8.20 25.37 12.03
CA ASN A 189 7.13 24.39 11.92
C ASN A 189 7.27 23.59 10.60
N SER A 190 6.64 22.41 10.54
CA SER A 190 6.44 21.69 9.28
C SER A 190 5.14 22.15 8.60
N LYS A 191 5.21 22.36 7.28
CA LYS A 191 4.04 22.66 6.44
C LYS A 191 3.08 21.49 6.32
N VAL A 192 3.56 20.26 6.47
CA VAL A 192 2.72 19.04 6.52
C VAL A 192 1.63 19.17 7.58
N LEU A 193 1.90 19.86 8.69
CA LEU A 193 0.96 20.04 9.79
C LEU A 193 -0.15 21.05 9.48
N ASP A 194 0.02 21.93 8.49
CA ASP A 194 -1.05 22.80 7.99
C ASP A 194 -2.19 21.98 7.35
N TYR A 195 -1.91 20.72 6.97
CA TYR A 195 -2.86 19.78 6.37
C TYR A 195 -3.38 18.70 7.35
N LEU A 196 -3.13 18.85 8.66
CA LEU A 196 -3.42 17.84 9.69
C LEU A 196 -4.85 17.28 9.63
N ASP A 197 -5.87 18.14 9.52
CA ASP A 197 -7.28 17.71 9.52
C ASP A 197 -7.67 16.94 8.24
N ILE A 198 -7.04 17.28 7.11
CA ILE A 198 -7.25 16.63 5.81
C ILE A 198 -6.51 15.28 5.81
N PHE A 199 -5.28 15.20 6.34
CA PHE A 199 -4.57 13.93 6.55
C PHE A 199 -5.31 12.99 7.51
N GLN A 200 -5.90 13.48 8.61
CA GLN A 200 -6.74 12.66 9.49
C GLN A 200 -7.98 12.12 8.78
N SER A 201 -8.58 12.92 7.90
CA SER A 201 -9.75 12.53 7.10
C SER A 201 -9.37 11.50 6.02
N LEU A 202 -8.20 11.66 5.38
CA LEU A 202 -7.63 10.67 4.48
C LEU A 202 -7.32 9.34 5.20
N ALA A 203 -6.77 9.40 6.43
CA ALA A 203 -6.52 8.21 7.24
C ALA A 203 -7.82 7.49 7.66
N GLU A 204 -8.91 8.22 7.92
CA GLU A 204 -10.24 7.63 8.14
C GLU A 204 -10.76 6.93 6.88
N TYR A 205 -10.60 7.53 5.69
CA TYR A 205 -10.92 6.88 4.41
C TYR A 205 -10.10 5.60 4.20
N ILE A 206 -8.78 5.65 4.36
CA ILE A 206 -7.88 4.51 4.18
C ILE A 206 -8.28 3.35 5.12
N MET A 207 -8.55 3.65 6.40
CA MET A 207 -9.02 2.65 7.36
C MET A 207 -10.35 2.02 6.91
N ILE A 208 -11.34 2.84 6.53
CA ILE A 208 -12.65 2.34 6.08
C ILE A 208 -12.51 1.49 4.82
N ASP A 209 -11.72 1.92 3.82
CA ASP A 209 -11.47 1.16 2.59
C ASP A 209 -10.84 -0.22 2.86
N ARG A 210 -9.92 -0.30 3.81
CA ARG A 210 -9.28 -1.57 4.19
C ARG A 210 -10.22 -2.48 4.98
N VAL A 211 -11.03 -1.92 5.88
CA VAL A 211 -12.08 -2.65 6.61
C VAL A 211 -13.12 -3.22 5.64
N LEU A 212 -13.54 -2.42 4.65
CA LEU A 212 -14.39 -2.83 3.53
C LEU A 212 -13.74 -3.98 2.73
N TYR A 213 -12.49 -3.81 2.29
CA TYR A 213 -11.76 -4.81 1.51
C TYR A 213 -11.60 -6.15 2.26
N ASN A 214 -11.27 -6.11 3.55
CA ASN A 214 -11.12 -7.31 4.36
C ASN A 214 -12.46 -8.05 4.56
N TYR A 215 -13.57 -7.31 4.72
CA TYR A 215 -14.91 -7.90 4.81
C TYR A 215 -15.36 -8.49 3.45
N TYR A 216 -15.10 -7.82 2.32
CA TYR A 216 -15.49 -8.32 0.99
C TYR A 216 -14.64 -9.49 0.50
N SER A 217 -13.33 -9.49 0.74
CA SER A 217 -12.43 -10.57 0.31
C SER A 217 -12.75 -11.94 0.93
N GLN A 218 -13.54 -11.97 2.01
CA GLN A 218 -14.01 -13.19 2.68
C GLN A 218 -15.38 -13.68 2.18
N LYS A 219 -16.01 -12.98 1.21
CA LYS A 219 -17.35 -13.29 0.72
C LYS A 219 -17.38 -13.53 -0.79
N GLY A 220 -18.29 -14.42 -1.20
CA GLY A 220 -18.55 -14.71 -2.61
C GLY A 220 -19.19 -13.53 -3.36
N VAL A 221 -18.99 -13.51 -4.67
CA VAL A 221 -19.33 -12.42 -5.62
C VAL A 221 -20.78 -11.91 -5.55
N SER A 222 -21.72 -12.68 -4.97
CA SER A 222 -23.16 -12.38 -4.97
C SER A 222 -23.65 -11.33 -3.95
N GLN A 223 -22.82 -10.82 -3.02
CA GLN A 223 -23.24 -9.79 -2.03
C GLN A 223 -22.81 -8.34 -2.37
N ILE A 224 -21.98 -8.17 -3.40
CA ILE A 224 -21.37 -6.89 -3.83
C ILE A 224 -22.34 -5.69 -4.06
N PRO A 225 -23.60 -5.85 -4.53
CA PRO A 225 -24.45 -4.70 -4.88
C PRO A 225 -24.92 -3.82 -3.71
N GLU A 226 -25.39 -4.39 -2.60
CA GLU A 226 -25.76 -3.60 -1.40
C GLU A 226 -24.53 -2.89 -0.82
N GLU A 227 -23.37 -3.52 -0.98
CA GLU A 227 -22.12 -3.23 -0.33
C GLU A 227 -21.43 -1.97 -0.91
N LYS A 228 -21.50 -1.75 -2.24
CA LYS A 228 -21.06 -0.48 -2.86
C LYS A 228 -21.74 0.75 -2.25
N SER A 229 -23.04 0.66 -1.93
CA SER A 229 -23.80 1.79 -1.39
C SER A 229 -23.30 2.27 -0.01
N ILE A 230 -22.78 1.34 0.81
CA ILE A 230 -22.23 1.66 2.13
C ILE A 230 -20.88 2.37 1.97
N LYS A 231 -19.98 1.84 1.11
CA LYS A 231 -18.70 2.48 0.79
C LYS A 231 -18.91 3.90 0.29
N GLU A 232 -19.77 4.09 -0.71
CA GLU A 232 -20.06 5.41 -1.27
C GLU A 232 -20.57 6.39 -0.22
N LYS A 233 -21.55 6.00 0.60
CA LYS A 233 -22.13 6.86 1.65
C LYS A 233 -21.07 7.36 2.64
N GLU A 234 -20.19 6.49 3.10
CA GLU A 234 -19.16 6.84 4.09
C GLU A 234 -18.01 7.64 3.48
N VAL A 235 -17.60 7.29 2.25
CA VAL A 235 -16.67 8.09 1.44
C VAL A 235 -17.21 9.52 1.26
N TYR A 236 -18.50 9.68 0.91
CA TYR A 236 -19.16 10.99 0.85
C TYR A 236 -19.23 11.72 2.19
N ARG A 237 -19.41 11.01 3.32
CA ARG A 237 -19.39 11.62 4.67
C ARG A 237 -18.02 12.20 4.99
N ILE A 238 -16.94 11.48 4.67
CA ILE A 238 -15.57 11.95 4.88
C ILE A 238 -15.25 13.12 3.93
N TYR A 239 -15.62 13.02 2.66
CA TYR A 239 -15.28 14.03 1.65
C TYR A 239 -15.85 15.39 2.03
N LYS A 240 -17.12 15.42 2.48
CA LYS A 240 -17.84 16.63 2.91
C LYS A 240 -17.23 17.36 4.11
N LYS A 241 -16.21 16.82 4.78
CA LYS A 241 -15.47 17.53 5.83
C LYS A 241 -14.61 18.67 5.28
N HIS A 242 -14.19 18.57 4.02
CA HIS A 242 -13.30 19.53 3.35
C HIS A 242 -13.83 19.85 1.94
N THR A 243 -13.43 20.99 1.40
CA THR A 243 -13.73 21.40 0.01
C THR A 243 -12.90 20.61 -1.00
N ARG A 244 -13.34 20.58 -2.27
CA ARG A 244 -12.54 19.98 -3.36
C ARG A 244 -11.14 20.59 -3.44
N GLU A 245 -11.04 21.90 -3.27
CA GLU A 245 -9.77 22.64 -3.38
C GLU A 245 -8.80 22.30 -2.24
N GLU A 246 -9.30 22.05 -1.03
CA GLU A 246 -8.49 21.54 0.09
C GLU A 246 -7.96 20.12 -0.20
N TRP A 247 -8.77 19.23 -0.78
CA TRP A 247 -8.31 17.90 -1.23
C TRP A 247 -7.27 18.00 -2.36
N LEU A 248 -7.49 18.86 -3.36
CA LEU A 248 -6.53 19.10 -4.44
C LEU A 248 -5.21 19.71 -3.91
N ASN A 249 -5.27 20.61 -2.93
CA ASN A 249 -4.08 21.16 -2.27
C ASN A 249 -3.32 20.10 -1.46
N LEU A 250 -4.00 19.16 -0.79
CA LEU A 250 -3.33 18.02 -0.16
C LEU A 250 -2.59 17.17 -1.21
N VAL A 251 -3.21 16.88 -2.35
CA VAL A 251 -2.55 16.13 -3.45
C VAL A 251 -1.34 16.90 -3.98
N ARG A 252 -1.45 18.21 -4.20
CA ARG A 252 -0.34 19.09 -4.61
C ARG A 252 0.83 19.07 -3.61
N GLU A 253 0.56 19.19 -2.31
CA GLU A 253 1.61 19.14 -1.28
C GLU A 253 2.27 17.76 -1.21
N MET A 254 1.50 16.66 -1.33
CA MET A 254 2.06 15.31 -1.42
C MET A 254 2.91 15.10 -2.69
N MET A 255 2.54 15.69 -3.83
CA MET A 255 3.40 15.68 -5.04
C MET A 255 4.71 16.43 -4.80
N ALA A 256 4.65 17.64 -4.23
CA ALA A 256 5.84 18.44 -3.93
C ALA A 256 6.76 17.75 -2.91
N LEU A 257 6.20 17.11 -1.87
CA LEU A 257 6.94 16.29 -0.92
C LEU A 257 7.57 15.05 -1.59
N TYR A 258 6.88 14.41 -2.53
CA TYR A 258 7.41 13.27 -3.28
C TYR A 258 8.63 13.68 -4.11
N SER A 259 8.53 14.75 -4.90
CA SER A 259 9.67 15.36 -5.63
C SER A 259 10.82 15.75 -4.70
N LYS A 260 10.51 16.29 -3.51
CA LYS A 260 11.52 16.64 -2.50
C LYS A 260 12.20 15.40 -1.92
N TYR A 261 11.50 14.28 -1.75
CA TYR A 261 12.07 13.03 -1.25
C TYR A 261 12.88 12.26 -2.29
N THR A 262 12.44 12.23 -3.56
CA THR A 262 13.23 11.62 -4.66
C THR A 262 14.53 12.38 -4.89
N LYS A 263 14.51 13.72 -4.90
CA LYS A 263 15.72 14.58 -4.97
C LYS A 263 16.66 14.45 -3.77
N LEU A 264 16.17 13.95 -2.63
CA LEU A 264 16.95 13.67 -1.43
C LEU A 264 17.26 12.17 -1.28
N GLU A 265 17.04 11.37 -2.32
CA GLU A 265 17.29 9.92 -2.38
C GLU A 265 16.55 9.09 -1.29
N LYS A 266 15.49 9.66 -0.68
CA LYS A 266 14.71 9.02 0.39
C LYS A 266 13.68 8.01 -0.15
N LYS A 267 14.15 7.03 -0.94
CA LYS A 267 13.31 6.07 -1.68
C LYS A 267 12.20 5.42 -0.84
N LYS A 268 12.48 5.01 0.40
CA LYS A 268 11.45 4.41 1.28
C LYS A 268 10.34 5.40 1.65
N LEU A 269 10.71 6.61 2.04
CA LEU A 269 9.77 7.65 2.44
C LEU A 269 8.95 8.17 1.24
N SER A 270 9.53 8.20 0.02
CA SER A 270 8.78 8.51 -1.19
C SER A 270 7.78 7.41 -1.56
N GLU A 271 8.11 6.12 -1.38
CA GLU A 271 7.14 5.03 -1.58
C GLU A 271 6.01 5.07 -0.54
N GLU A 272 6.32 5.35 0.73
CA GLU A 272 5.30 5.51 1.77
C GLU A 272 4.36 6.69 1.46
N LEU A 273 4.90 7.83 1.03
CA LEU A 273 4.11 8.98 0.59
C LEU A 273 3.26 8.68 -0.65
N LYS A 274 3.80 7.88 -1.59
CA LYS A 274 3.08 7.44 -2.79
C LYS A 274 1.84 6.59 -2.45
N ILE A 275 1.84 5.86 -1.33
CA ILE A 275 0.65 5.19 -0.82
C ILE A 275 -0.42 6.22 -0.43
N TYR A 276 -0.08 7.25 0.35
CA TYR A 276 -1.04 8.30 0.73
C TYR A 276 -1.56 9.07 -0.49
N LEU A 277 -0.66 9.45 -1.40
CA LEU A 277 -1.01 10.12 -2.65
C LEU A 277 -1.99 9.28 -3.49
N LYS A 278 -1.73 7.97 -3.62
CA LYS A 278 -2.62 7.04 -4.32
C LYS A 278 -4.02 7.03 -3.71
N ASN A 279 -4.11 6.86 -2.40
CA ASN A 279 -5.40 6.81 -1.71
C ASN A 279 -6.18 8.13 -1.84
N ALA A 280 -5.50 9.29 -1.84
CA ALA A 280 -6.15 10.58 -2.04
C ALA A 280 -6.71 10.77 -3.46
N VAL A 281 -6.00 10.29 -4.49
CA VAL A 281 -6.50 10.30 -5.87
C VAL A 281 -7.66 9.30 -6.05
N GLU A 282 -7.54 8.08 -5.51
CA GLU A 282 -8.63 7.09 -5.51
C GLU A 282 -9.89 7.63 -4.80
N PHE A 283 -9.71 8.36 -3.70
CA PHE A 283 -10.80 9.03 -2.98
C PHE A 283 -11.52 10.09 -3.82
N LEU A 284 -10.77 10.93 -4.54
CA LEU A 284 -11.33 11.93 -5.48
C LEU A 284 -12.07 11.27 -6.66
N LEU A 285 -11.53 10.17 -7.20
CA LEU A 285 -12.18 9.42 -8.29
C LEU A 285 -13.54 8.83 -7.88
N ILE A 286 -13.62 8.23 -6.69
CA ILE A 286 -14.88 7.66 -6.16
C ILE A 286 -15.94 8.76 -5.99
N ILE A 287 -15.56 9.90 -5.42
CA ILE A 287 -16.49 11.00 -5.12
C ILE A 287 -17.10 11.64 -6.37
N ASN A 288 -16.34 11.70 -7.47
CA ASN A 288 -16.81 12.31 -8.71
C ASN A 288 -17.78 11.41 -9.50
N LYS A 289 -18.10 10.22 -8.98
CA LYS A 289 -18.97 9.21 -9.63
C LYS A 289 -18.55 8.92 -11.06
N ALA A 290 -17.26 8.76 -11.31
CA ALA A 290 -16.82 8.16 -12.56
C ALA A 290 -17.57 6.82 -12.73
N PRO A 291 -18.36 6.64 -13.80
CA PRO A 291 -18.78 5.31 -14.20
C PRO A 291 -17.53 4.44 -14.37
N SER A 292 -17.66 3.11 -14.25
CA SER A 292 -16.56 2.17 -14.52
C SER A 292 -15.86 2.46 -15.85
N ASP A 293 -16.62 3.01 -16.79
CA ASP A 293 -16.28 3.21 -18.19
C ASP A 293 -15.58 4.56 -18.43
N ASN A 294 -15.43 5.41 -17.40
CA ASN A 294 -14.90 6.78 -17.54
C ASN A 294 -13.91 7.22 -16.44
N ILE A 295 -13.29 6.26 -15.74
CA ILE A 295 -12.28 6.52 -14.70
C ILE A 295 -11.07 7.27 -15.26
N SER A 296 -10.64 6.94 -16.49
CA SER A 296 -9.49 7.59 -17.12
C SER A 296 -9.70 9.09 -17.41
N GLU A 297 -10.86 9.51 -17.93
CA GLU A 297 -11.16 10.93 -18.13
C GLU A 297 -11.19 11.71 -16.80
N GLU A 298 -11.73 11.10 -15.75
CA GLU A 298 -11.81 11.76 -14.44
C GLU A 298 -10.44 11.85 -13.75
N TYR A 299 -9.58 10.85 -13.95
CA TYR A 299 -8.18 10.91 -13.53
C TYR A 299 -7.42 12.02 -14.28
N GLU A 300 -7.61 12.15 -15.59
CA GLU A 300 -6.98 13.24 -16.37
C GLU A 300 -7.42 14.63 -15.90
N LYS A 301 -8.71 14.82 -15.56
CA LYS A 301 -9.19 16.08 -14.93
C LYS A 301 -8.50 16.36 -13.61
N ILE A 302 -8.34 15.35 -12.74
CA ILE A 302 -7.62 15.51 -11.47
C ILE A 302 -6.17 15.94 -11.74
N CYS A 303 -5.47 15.34 -12.71
CA CYS A 303 -4.13 15.78 -13.11
C CYS A 303 -4.10 17.24 -13.57
N GLU A 304 -5.04 17.66 -14.43
CA GLU A 304 -5.14 19.04 -14.89
C GLU A 304 -5.46 20.03 -13.78
N GLU A 305 -6.30 19.65 -12.82
CA GLU A 305 -6.61 20.46 -11.64
C GLU A 305 -5.40 20.60 -10.71
N VAL A 306 -4.67 19.53 -10.42
CA VAL A 306 -3.53 19.60 -9.47
C VAL A 306 -2.30 20.26 -10.08
N GLU A 307 -1.98 19.98 -11.34
CA GLU A 307 -0.80 20.54 -12.03
C GLU A 307 -1.03 21.93 -12.63
N GLY A 308 -2.28 22.23 -13.00
CA GLY A 308 -2.70 23.44 -13.68
C GLY A 308 -2.24 23.54 -15.14
N ILE A 309 -3.01 24.27 -15.95
CA ILE A 309 -2.84 24.43 -17.41
C ILE A 309 -1.40 24.82 -17.81
N SER A 310 -0.69 25.59 -16.96
CA SER A 310 0.67 26.05 -17.24
C SER A 310 1.75 24.96 -17.17
N HIS A 311 1.56 23.90 -16.37
CA HIS A 311 2.59 22.88 -16.11
C HIS A 311 2.95 22.09 -17.38
N LYS A 312 1.94 21.65 -18.13
CA LYS A 312 2.05 20.95 -19.42
C LYS A 312 2.88 21.69 -20.49
N SER A 313 3.18 22.98 -20.29
CA SER A 313 3.96 23.80 -21.23
C SER A 313 5.29 24.34 -20.70
N ARG A 314 5.58 24.21 -19.38
CA ARG A 314 6.76 24.81 -18.74
C ARG A 314 7.52 23.90 -17.77
N GLY A 315 7.04 22.69 -17.49
CA GLY A 315 7.73 21.68 -16.69
C GLY A 315 7.80 21.94 -15.18
N ALA A 316 7.43 23.14 -14.73
CA ALA A 316 7.13 23.44 -13.32
C ALA A 316 6.08 24.56 -13.25
N SER A 317 5.20 24.50 -12.24
CA SER A 317 4.16 25.49 -11.95
C SER A 317 4.13 25.80 -10.45
N MET A 318 3.66 27.00 -10.09
CA MET A 318 3.46 27.43 -8.71
C MET A 318 1.98 27.65 -8.49
N ILE A 319 1.33 26.80 -7.68
CA ILE A 319 -0.12 26.81 -7.46
C ILE A 319 -0.38 26.88 -5.96
N ASN A 320 -1.15 27.88 -5.53
CA ASN A 320 -1.46 28.15 -4.12
C ASN A 320 -0.22 28.20 -3.19
N GLY A 321 0.94 28.60 -3.73
CA GLY A 321 2.20 28.65 -2.99
C GLY A 321 2.99 27.33 -2.93
N ILE A 322 2.51 26.28 -3.61
CA ILE A 322 3.14 24.96 -3.74
C ILE A 322 3.83 24.88 -5.10
N LEU A 323 5.09 24.43 -5.12
CA LEU A 323 5.84 24.17 -6.35
C LEU A 323 5.53 22.75 -6.84
N ILE A 324 4.91 22.66 -8.01
CA ILE A 324 4.69 21.40 -8.74
C ILE A 324 5.75 21.34 -9.85
N ASP A 325 6.60 20.32 -9.80
CA ASP A 325 7.75 20.14 -10.70
C ASP A 325 7.84 18.69 -11.25
N THR A 326 6.75 17.93 -11.12
CA THR A 326 6.60 16.55 -11.58
C THR A 326 5.11 16.28 -11.80
N GLU A 327 4.78 15.60 -12.90
CA GLU A 327 3.41 15.24 -13.27
C GLU A 327 2.85 14.16 -12.35
N LEU A 328 1.56 14.22 -12.02
CA LEU A 328 0.89 13.20 -11.21
C LEU A 328 0.92 11.84 -11.94
N GLU A 329 0.80 11.83 -13.28
CA GLU A 329 0.95 10.64 -14.13
C GLU A 329 2.33 9.97 -14.00
N LYS A 330 3.40 10.72 -13.74
CA LYS A 330 4.74 10.16 -13.53
C LYS A 330 4.90 9.50 -12.16
N ILE A 331 4.16 9.96 -11.15
CA ILE A 331 4.20 9.41 -9.78
C ILE A 331 3.24 8.22 -9.66
N LEU A 332 2.02 8.37 -10.20
CA LEU A 332 0.92 7.42 -10.17
C LEU A 332 0.39 7.19 -11.60
N PRO A 333 1.06 6.37 -12.43
CA PRO A 333 0.61 6.12 -13.78
C PRO A 333 -0.84 5.61 -13.83
N ASN A 334 -1.63 6.18 -14.73
CA ASN A 334 -2.95 5.63 -15.05
C ASN A 334 -2.75 4.33 -15.83
N ASN A 335 -2.80 3.20 -15.12
CA ASN A 335 -2.59 1.87 -15.69
C ASN A 335 -3.52 1.56 -16.88
N GLU A 336 -4.76 2.05 -16.91
CA GLU A 336 -5.66 1.87 -18.07
C GLU A 336 -5.14 2.62 -19.29
N LYS A 337 -4.79 3.90 -19.14
CA LYS A 337 -4.24 4.74 -20.20
C LYS A 337 -2.88 4.21 -20.68
N GLU A 338 -2.02 3.79 -19.76
CA GLU A 338 -0.76 3.12 -20.08
C GLU A 338 -0.99 1.84 -20.89
N LEU A 339 -1.94 0.99 -20.47
CA LEU A 339 -2.25 -0.25 -21.18
C LEU A 339 -2.85 0.03 -22.57
N LYS A 340 -3.76 1.00 -22.70
CA LYS A 340 -4.30 1.47 -23.99
C LYS A 340 -3.18 1.96 -24.93
N GLN A 341 -2.26 2.78 -24.42
CA GLN A 341 -1.09 3.25 -25.18
C GLN A 341 -0.12 2.11 -25.53
N HIS A 342 0.12 1.20 -24.59
CA HIS A 342 1.02 0.06 -24.75
C HIS A 342 0.49 -0.93 -25.80
N ILE A 343 -0.81 -1.24 -25.76
CA ILE A 343 -1.50 -2.01 -26.81
C ILE A 343 -1.37 -1.26 -28.14
N LYS A 344 -1.70 0.03 -28.21
CA LYS A 344 -1.57 0.81 -29.46
C LYS A 344 -0.14 0.81 -30.04
N LEU A 345 0.89 0.70 -29.19
CA LEU A 345 2.30 0.66 -29.59
C LEU A 345 2.79 -0.74 -30.00
N TYR A 346 2.47 -1.80 -29.24
CA TYR A 346 3.02 -3.14 -29.44
C TYR A 346 2.07 -4.10 -30.17
N PHE A 347 0.75 -3.87 -30.16
CA PHE A 347 -0.23 -4.69 -30.87
C PHE A 347 0.01 -4.77 -32.39
N PRO A 348 0.40 -3.70 -33.11
CA PRO A 348 0.81 -3.81 -34.52
C PRO A 348 1.98 -4.79 -34.75
N ILE A 349 2.91 -4.87 -33.80
CA ILE A 349 4.07 -5.77 -33.88
C ILE A 349 3.59 -7.21 -33.75
N TYR A 350 2.76 -7.52 -32.74
CA TYR A 350 2.19 -8.85 -32.55
C TYR A 350 1.29 -9.29 -33.72
N MET A 351 0.43 -8.41 -34.24
CA MET A 351 -0.44 -8.71 -35.38
C MET A 351 0.36 -9.06 -36.64
N LYS A 352 1.47 -8.33 -36.88
CA LYS A 352 2.40 -8.62 -37.97
C LYS A 352 3.11 -9.97 -37.80
N GLU A 353 3.50 -10.34 -36.58
CA GLU A 353 4.06 -11.67 -36.27
C GLU A 353 3.04 -12.80 -36.48
N LEU A 354 1.75 -12.52 -36.26
CA LEU A 354 0.63 -13.43 -36.54
C LEU A 354 0.20 -13.46 -38.02
N GLY A 355 0.81 -12.66 -38.89
CA GLY A 355 0.50 -12.59 -40.33
C GLY A 355 -0.81 -11.85 -40.66
N LEU A 356 -1.31 -11.03 -39.73
CA LEU A 356 -2.50 -10.19 -39.90
C LEU A 356 -2.10 -8.83 -40.50
N THR A 357 -3.05 -8.11 -41.10
CA THR A 357 -2.76 -6.94 -41.95
C THR A 357 -3.01 -5.61 -41.24
N ASP A 358 -2.37 -4.53 -41.69
CA ASP A 358 -2.58 -3.18 -41.14
C ASP A 358 -4.05 -2.70 -41.23
N LYS A 359 -4.87 -3.30 -42.10
CA LYS A 359 -6.32 -3.00 -42.20
C LYS A 359 -7.15 -3.59 -41.06
N ASP A 360 -6.61 -4.62 -40.40
CA ASP A 360 -7.21 -5.24 -39.22
C ASP A 360 -6.89 -4.45 -37.94
N PHE A 361 -6.08 -3.38 -38.05
CA PHE A 361 -5.67 -2.51 -36.95
C PHE A 361 -6.37 -1.15 -37.03
N THR A 362 -7.36 -0.93 -36.17
CA THR A 362 -7.96 0.39 -35.95
C THR A 362 -7.81 0.80 -34.48
N GLU A 363 -7.92 2.11 -34.22
CA GLU A 363 -7.98 2.64 -32.86
C GLU A 363 -9.18 2.08 -32.08
N GLU A 364 -10.31 1.87 -32.76
CA GLU A 364 -11.50 1.21 -32.19
C GLU A 364 -11.23 -0.23 -31.75
N ILE A 365 -10.53 -1.03 -32.58
CA ILE A 365 -10.13 -2.40 -32.24
C ILE A 365 -9.12 -2.40 -31.08
N SER A 366 -8.16 -1.47 -31.10
CA SER A 366 -7.16 -1.31 -30.02
C SER A 366 -7.83 -1.00 -28.67
N ASN A 367 -8.82 -0.11 -28.67
CA ASN A 367 -9.57 0.26 -27.47
C ASN A 367 -10.42 -0.90 -26.95
N LYS A 368 -11.13 -1.62 -27.84
CA LYS A 368 -11.90 -2.82 -27.48
C LYS A 368 -11.05 -3.91 -26.86
N ILE A 369 -9.85 -4.16 -27.39
CA ILE A 369 -8.91 -5.14 -26.82
C ILE A 369 -8.39 -4.68 -25.46
N ALA A 370 -8.12 -3.38 -25.29
CA ALA A 370 -7.75 -2.84 -23.98
C ALA A 370 -8.88 -2.97 -22.95
N GLU A 371 -10.12 -2.71 -23.34
CA GLU A 371 -11.32 -2.85 -22.49
C GLU A 371 -11.58 -4.32 -22.10
N GLU A 372 -11.43 -5.26 -23.03
CA GLU A 372 -11.51 -6.70 -22.75
C GLU A 372 -10.39 -7.14 -21.79
N LEU A 373 -9.16 -6.69 -22.01
CA LEU A 373 -8.04 -6.96 -21.11
C LEU A 373 -8.24 -6.32 -19.73
N LEU A 374 -8.80 -5.12 -19.63
CA LEU A 374 -9.07 -4.46 -18.34
C LEU A 374 -10.19 -5.13 -17.56
N SER A 375 -11.26 -5.56 -18.24
CA SER A 375 -12.44 -6.15 -17.62
C SER A 375 -12.22 -7.56 -17.07
N GLY A 376 -11.42 -8.40 -17.75
CA GLY A 376 -11.18 -9.80 -17.35
C GLY A 376 -9.74 -10.15 -16.96
N TYR A 377 -8.74 -9.45 -17.51
CA TYR A 377 -7.35 -9.96 -17.57
C TYR A 377 -6.30 -8.94 -17.13
N SER A 378 -6.70 -7.92 -16.37
CA SER A 378 -5.89 -6.71 -16.11
C SER A 378 -4.55 -7.02 -15.43
N ALA A 379 -4.55 -7.93 -14.46
CA ALA A 379 -3.33 -8.40 -13.80
C ALA A 379 -2.32 -9.02 -14.79
N MET A 380 -2.78 -9.86 -15.72
CA MET A 380 -1.92 -10.42 -16.78
C MET A 380 -1.38 -9.30 -17.68
N ALA A 381 -2.27 -8.41 -18.13
CA ALA A 381 -1.93 -7.35 -19.08
C ALA A 381 -0.88 -6.37 -18.52
N PHE A 382 -1.02 -5.95 -17.25
CA PHE A 382 -0.04 -5.11 -16.59
C PHE A 382 1.30 -5.81 -16.35
N GLU A 383 1.30 -7.11 -16.01
CA GLU A 383 2.56 -7.85 -15.83
C GLU A 383 3.31 -8.03 -17.15
N ILE A 384 2.61 -8.30 -18.26
CA ILE A 384 3.20 -8.32 -19.62
C ILE A 384 3.79 -6.95 -19.98
N MET A 385 3.03 -5.87 -19.77
CA MET A 385 3.48 -4.49 -20.00
C MET A 385 4.75 -4.17 -19.19
N ASN A 386 4.79 -4.55 -17.91
CA ASN A 386 5.94 -4.31 -17.04
C ASN A 386 7.17 -5.13 -17.46
N ILE A 387 7.01 -6.38 -17.88
CA ILE A 387 8.12 -7.19 -18.43
C ILE A 387 8.71 -6.51 -19.66
N GLN A 388 7.89 -6.01 -20.58
CA GLN A 388 8.38 -5.31 -21.77
C GLN A 388 9.03 -3.96 -21.43
N LYS A 389 8.46 -3.17 -20.52
CA LYS A 389 9.10 -1.95 -20.01
C LYS A 389 10.51 -2.26 -19.49
N LEU A 390 10.67 -3.26 -18.62
CA LEU A 390 11.97 -3.68 -18.08
C LEU A 390 12.97 -4.10 -19.18
N LEU A 391 12.54 -4.95 -20.13
CA LEU A 391 13.40 -5.46 -21.21
C LEU A 391 13.88 -4.36 -22.18
N TYR A 392 13.05 -3.35 -22.46
CA TYR A 392 13.36 -2.32 -23.47
C TYR A 392 13.86 -0.99 -22.90
N HIS A 393 13.67 -0.72 -21.60
CA HIS A 393 14.02 0.57 -20.97
C HIS A 393 15.18 0.48 -19.96
N GLY A 394 15.69 -0.73 -19.67
CA GLY A 394 17.02 -0.90 -19.08
C GLY A 394 17.18 -0.40 -17.64
N GLU A 395 16.23 -0.70 -16.75
CA GLU A 395 16.34 -0.33 -15.33
C GLU A 395 17.57 -1.00 -14.65
N LEU A 396 18.24 -0.27 -13.76
CA LEU A 396 19.24 -0.84 -12.87
C LEU A 396 18.58 -1.91 -11.98
N PHE A 397 19.20 -3.09 -11.88
CA PHE A 397 18.68 -4.28 -11.18
C PHE A 397 17.39 -4.89 -11.78
N TRP A 398 17.17 -4.75 -13.09
CA TRP A 398 16.04 -5.36 -13.80
C TRP A 398 15.92 -6.88 -13.63
N GLU A 399 17.02 -7.58 -13.34
CA GLU A 399 17.11 -9.05 -13.29
C GLU A 399 16.26 -9.68 -12.17
N GLU A 400 16.22 -9.11 -10.98
CA GLU A 400 15.33 -9.60 -9.91
C GLU A 400 13.88 -9.19 -10.14
N ASN A 401 13.67 -7.96 -10.63
CA ASN A 401 12.34 -7.40 -10.90
C ASN A 401 11.63 -8.22 -11.99
N ILE A 402 12.32 -8.54 -13.10
CA ILE A 402 11.74 -9.31 -14.20
C ILE A 402 11.39 -10.74 -13.79
N LEU A 403 12.17 -11.39 -12.92
CA LEU A 403 11.84 -12.72 -12.40
C LEU A 403 10.55 -12.70 -11.56
N SER A 404 10.38 -11.68 -10.72
CA SER A 404 9.14 -11.47 -9.96
C SER A 404 7.93 -11.23 -10.88
N ARG A 405 8.11 -10.40 -11.92
CA ARG A 405 7.04 -10.13 -12.91
C ARG A 405 6.69 -11.35 -13.77
N LEU A 406 7.68 -12.13 -14.20
CA LEU A 406 7.48 -13.39 -14.91
C LEU A 406 6.71 -14.40 -14.03
N ARG A 407 7.00 -14.46 -12.73
CA ARG A 407 6.25 -15.31 -11.78
C ARG A 407 4.78 -14.88 -11.65
N SER A 408 4.50 -13.59 -11.55
CA SER A 408 3.13 -13.06 -11.48
C SER A 408 2.36 -13.28 -12.79
N SER A 409 2.98 -12.95 -13.93
CA SER A 409 2.43 -13.19 -15.28
C SER A 409 2.08 -14.66 -15.51
N THR A 410 3.00 -15.58 -15.17
CA THR A 410 2.75 -17.02 -15.38
C THR A 410 1.64 -17.59 -14.51
N LEU A 411 1.43 -17.07 -13.29
CA LEU A 411 0.28 -17.41 -12.46
C LEU A 411 -1.03 -16.91 -13.08
N SER A 412 -1.06 -15.67 -13.58
CA SER A 412 -2.26 -15.09 -14.21
C SER A 412 -2.66 -15.84 -15.49
N ILE A 413 -1.70 -16.14 -16.37
CA ILE A 413 -1.97 -16.87 -17.62
C ILE A 413 -2.48 -18.30 -17.35
N GLU A 414 -2.00 -18.96 -16.28
CA GLU A 414 -2.54 -20.28 -15.88
C GLU A 414 -4.00 -20.21 -15.41
N GLY A 415 -4.37 -19.17 -14.64
CA GLY A 415 -5.75 -18.95 -14.22
C GLY A 415 -6.69 -18.81 -15.41
N ILE A 416 -6.33 -17.91 -16.34
CA ILE A 416 -7.07 -17.65 -17.58
C ILE A 416 -7.20 -18.92 -18.44
N GLY A 417 -6.12 -19.71 -18.56
CA GLY A 417 -6.18 -20.99 -19.26
C GLY A 417 -7.21 -21.96 -18.65
N LYS A 418 -7.25 -22.07 -17.32
CA LYS A 418 -8.20 -22.98 -16.62
C LYS A 418 -9.65 -22.58 -16.87
N GLU A 419 -9.92 -21.28 -16.92
CA GLU A 419 -11.23 -20.71 -17.27
C GLU A 419 -11.59 -21.01 -18.73
N TRP A 420 -10.72 -20.64 -19.68
CA TRP A 420 -10.97 -20.82 -21.12
C TRP A 420 -11.21 -22.29 -21.52
N PHE A 421 -10.49 -23.22 -20.90
CA PHE A 421 -10.67 -24.64 -21.17
C PHE A 421 -11.71 -25.32 -20.27
N LEU A 422 -12.32 -24.62 -19.31
CA LEU A 422 -13.29 -25.16 -18.36
C LEU A 422 -12.74 -26.41 -17.65
N VAL A 423 -11.62 -26.28 -16.95
CA VAL A 423 -10.92 -27.40 -16.27
C VAL A 423 -10.75 -27.11 -14.78
N ASN A 424 -11.59 -27.76 -13.96
CA ASN A 424 -11.48 -27.78 -12.50
C ASN A 424 -10.44 -28.83 -11.99
N GLY A 425 -9.64 -29.41 -12.90
CA GLY A 425 -8.80 -30.59 -12.66
C GLY A 425 -7.30 -30.33 -12.80
N LEU A 426 -6.55 -31.43 -12.99
CA LEU A 426 -5.09 -31.40 -13.11
C LEU A 426 -4.63 -30.72 -14.41
N LEU A 427 -3.43 -30.16 -14.38
CA LEU A 427 -2.73 -29.49 -15.48
C LEU A 427 -2.77 -30.28 -16.81
N ASN A 428 -2.70 -31.61 -16.73
CA ASN A 428 -2.75 -32.50 -17.89
C ASN A 428 -4.07 -32.38 -18.68
N ASP A 429 -5.18 -32.05 -18.03
CA ASP A 429 -6.49 -31.96 -18.66
C ASP A 429 -6.72 -30.60 -19.35
N LEU A 430 -6.06 -29.56 -18.86
CA LEU A 430 -5.90 -28.28 -19.57
C LEU A 430 -5.18 -28.51 -20.91
N PHE A 431 -4.02 -29.19 -20.89
CA PHE A 431 -3.24 -29.44 -22.11
C PHE A 431 -3.98 -30.32 -23.12
N LYS A 432 -4.65 -31.39 -22.69
CA LYS A 432 -5.47 -32.24 -23.58
C LYS A 432 -6.55 -31.43 -24.32
N LYS A 433 -7.16 -30.44 -23.65
CA LYS A 433 -8.14 -29.56 -24.29
C LYS A 433 -7.48 -28.50 -25.17
N ALA A 434 -6.39 -27.87 -24.72
CA ALA A 434 -5.71 -26.80 -25.43
C ALA A 434 -5.10 -27.21 -26.78
N PHE A 435 -4.65 -28.46 -26.92
CA PHE A 435 -4.17 -28.99 -28.19
C PHE A 435 -5.28 -29.63 -29.05
N GLY A 436 -6.47 -29.85 -28.50
CA GLY A 436 -7.56 -30.57 -29.17
C GLY A 436 -7.33 -32.08 -29.27
N LYS A 437 -8.41 -32.85 -29.35
CA LYS A 437 -8.35 -34.32 -29.28
C LYS A 437 -7.60 -34.94 -30.47
N ASP A 438 -7.83 -34.41 -31.67
CA ASP A 438 -7.31 -34.97 -32.93
C ASP A 438 -5.81 -34.69 -33.12
N SER A 439 -5.30 -33.58 -32.56
CA SER A 439 -3.87 -33.25 -32.59
C SER A 439 -3.04 -34.21 -31.73
N LEU A 440 -3.61 -34.73 -30.64
CA LEU A 440 -2.93 -35.66 -29.74
C LEU A 440 -2.67 -37.01 -30.42
N GLU A 441 -3.56 -37.45 -31.30
CA GLU A 441 -3.38 -38.64 -32.14
C GLU A 441 -2.34 -38.36 -33.26
N LYS A 442 -2.42 -37.19 -33.90
CA LYS A 442 -1.56 -36.80 -35.04
C LYS A 442 -0.09 -36.52 -34.66
N TYR A 443 0.17 -36.02 -33.45
CA TYR A 443 1.52 -35.66 -32.97
C TYR A 443 2.15 -36.67 -32.02
N ASN A 444 1.59 -37.88 -31.91
CA ASN A 444 1.96 -38.91 -30.94
C ASN A 444 1.97 -38.37 -29.50
N TYR A 445 0.80 -38.44 -28.85
CA TYR A 445 0.61 -38.03 -27.47
C TYR A 445 1.65 -38.61 -26.51
N GLU A 446 2.29 -39.75 -26.75
CA GLU A 446 3.34 -40.25 -25.85
C GLU A 446 4.65 -39.44 -25.94
N ASN A 447 5.02 -38.95 -27.12
CA ASN A 447 6.14 -38.01 -27.28
C ASN A 447 5.79 -36.63 -26.71
N LEU A 448 4.57 -36.14 -26.96
CA LEU A 448 4.11 -34.90 -26.36
C LEU A 448 3.99 -35.04 -24.84
N ARG A 449 3.55 -36.18 -24.29
CA ARG A 449 3.42 -36.46 -22.85
C ARG A 449 4.77 -36.69 -22.17
N SER A 450 5.75 -37.32 -22.84
CA SER A 450 7.11 -37.46 -22.31
C SER A 450 7.85 -36.12 -22.26
N VAL A 451 7.48 -35.17 -23.14
CA VAL A 451 7.79 -33.75 -22.95
C VAL A 451 6.90 -33.18 -21.83
N VAL A 452 5.60 -32.95 -22.03
CA VAL A 452 4.67 -32.22 -21.14
C VAL A 452 4.63 -32.70 -19.70
N CYS A 453 4.53 -34.01 -19.43
CA CYS A 453 4.43 -34.51 -18.05
C CYS A 453 5.79 -34.54 -17.32
N ASN A 454 6.92 -34.64 -18.03
CA ASN A 454 8.25 -34.51 -17.42
C ASN A 454 8.82 -33.08 -17.53
N SER A 455 8.23 -32.19 -18.33
CA SER A 455 8.68 -30.81 -18.51
C SER A 455 8.18 -29.89 -17.42
N CYS A 456 7.10 -30.26 -16.73
CA CYS A 456 6.56 -29.52 -15.59
C CYS A 456 7.39 -29.66 -14.31
N ASN A 457 8.53 -30.36 -14.35
CA ASN A 457 9.56 -30.37 -13.30
C ASN A 457 10.89 -29.93 -13.93
N VAL A 458 11.59 -28.99 -13.29
CA VAL A 458 12.85 -28.43 -13.77
C VAL A 458 13.78 -28.22 -12.59
N LYS A 459 14.98 -28.80 -12.65
CA LYS A 459 15.99 -28.71 -11.59
C LYS A 459 16.88 -27.48 -11.72
N ASP A 460 17.19 -27.07 -12.95
CA ASP A 460 18.12 -26.00 -13.24
C ASP A 460 17.82 -25.29 -14.58
N PHE A 461 18.55 -24.21 -14.86
CA PHE A 461 18.38 -23.40 -16.06
C PHE A 461 18.72 -24.15 -17.36
N ASN A 462 19.63 -25.13 -17.35
CA ASN A 462 19.97 -25.89 -18.55
C ASN A 462 18.80 -26.82 -18.91
N GLU A 463 18.22 -27.51 -17.92
CA GLU A 463 17.02 -28.32 -18.10
C GLU A 463 15.81 -27.46 -18.54
N TYR A 464 15.66 -26.24 -18.00
CA TYR A 464 14.67 -25.26 -18.48
C TYR A 464 14.87 -24.95 -19.97
N TYR A 465 16.08 -24.52 -20.35
CA TYR A 465 16.42 -24.08 -21.69
C TYR A 465 16.25 -25.20 -22.73
N GLU A 466 16.73 -26.41 -22.43
CA GLU A 466 16.53 -27.56 -23.31
C GLU A 466 15.05 -27.87 -23.57
N LYS A 467 14.22 -27.81 -22.52
CA LYS A 467 12.78 -28.06 -22.62
C LYS A 467 12.08 -26.96 -23.40
N LEU A 468 12.49 -25.70 -23.20
CA LEU A 468 11.98 -24.55 -23.94
C LEU A 468 12.31 -24.67 -25.43
N VAL A 469 13.56 -24.96 -25.79
CA VAL A 469 13.98 -25.17 -27.20
C VAL A 469 13.19 -26.30 -27.85
N LYS A 470 12.97 -27.42 -27.15
CA LYS A 470 12.13 -28.52 -27.63
C LYS A 470 10.69 -28.06 -27.91
N ILE A 471 10.04 -27.35 -26.97
CA ILE A 471 8.69 -26.78 -27.15
C ILE A 471 8.64 -25.78 -28.31
N LEU A 472 9.65 -24.92 -28.46
CA LEU A 472 9.74 -23.96 -29.55
C LEU A 472 9.90 -24.64 -30.93
N ALA A 473 10.65 -25.75 -31.00
CA ALA A 473 10.82 -26.54 -32.21
C ALA A 473 9.58 -27.36 -32.63
N PHE A 474 8.61 -27.62 -31.74
CA PHE A 474 7.37 -28.30 -32.12
C PHE A 474 6.52 -27.43 -33.07
N ASN A 475 6.31 -27.98 -34.28
CA ASN A 475 5.55 -27.38 -35.37
C ASN A 475 4.09 -27.86 -35.32
N ILE A 476 3.32 -27.26 -34.41
CA ILE A 476 1.88 -27.50 -34.27
C ILE A 476 1.16 -26.71 -35.37
N LYS A 477 0.63 -27.41 -36.37
CA LYS A 477 -0.32 -26.86 -37.33
C LYS A 477 -1.75 -27.08 -36.82
N ASP A 478 -2.64 -26.19 -37.26
CA ASP A 478 -4.07 -26.09 -36.93
C ASP A 478 -4.36 -25.36 -35.60
N ASN A 479 -4.71 -24.07 -35.72
CA ASN A 479 -5.52 -23.16 -34.87
C ASN A 479 -5.35 -23.13 -33.33
N SER A 480 -4.39 -23.85 -32.76
CA SER A 480 -4.18 -24.02 -31.32
C SER A 480 -3.01 -23.17 -30.77
N TYR A 481 -2.87 -21.93 -31.28
CA TYR A 481 -1.79 -21.00 -30.91
C TYR A 481 -1.63 -20.82 -29.38
N CYS A 482 -2.71 -20.89 -28.61
CA CYS A 482 -2.70 -20.79 -27.15
C CYS A 482 -1.99 -21.96 -26.44
N GLY A 483 -2.05 -23.19 -26.96
CA GLY A 483 -1.52 -24.37 -26.27
C GLY A 483 0.01 -24.32 -26.07
N LYS A 484 0.75 -23.86 -27.09
CA LYS A 484 2.21 -23.70 -27.03
C LYS A 484 2.63 -22.64 -25.99
N HIS A 485 1.89 -21.54 -25.89
CA HIS A 485 2.14 -20.49 -24.91
C HIS A 485 1.87 -20.97 -23.48
N LEU A 486 0.80 -21.74 -23.25
CA LEU A 486 0.51 -22.35 -21.94
C LEU A 486 1.59 -23.32 -21.49
N LEU A 487 2.19 -24.09 -22.41
CA LEU A 487 3.34 -24.96 -22.10
C LEU A 487 4.57 -24.16 -21.64
N ILE A 488 4.90 -23.10 -22.38
CA ILE A 488 6.02 -22.22 -22.03
C ILE A 488 5.76 -21.58 -20.65
N VAL A 489 4.55 -21.07 -20.42
CA VAL A 489 4.14 -20.47 -19.15
C VAL A 489 4.28 -21.44 -17.97
N HIS A 490 3.87 -22.70 -18.09
CA HIS A 490 3.99 -23.67 -16.99
C HIS A 490 5.43 -24.15 -16.79
N LEU A 491 6.21 -24.33 -17.87
CA LEU A 491 7.64 -24.62 -17.78
C LEU A 491 8.37 -23.50 -17.02
N THR A 492 8.09 -22.24 -17.37
CA THR A 492 8.61 -21.05 -16.69
C THR A 492 8.15 -20.98 -15.25
N ARG A 493 6.85 -21.18 -14.97
CA ARG A 493 6.31 -21.19 -13.59
C ARG A 493 7.02 -22.21 -12.72
N ASN A 494 7.23 -23.43 -13.22
CA ASN A 494 7.89 -24.46 -12.43
C ASN A 494 9.37 -24.14 -12.17
N TYR A 495 10.11 -23.73 -13.20
CA TYR A 495 11.49 -23.27 -13.04
C TYR A 495 11.58 -22.14 -11.99
N MET A 496 10.77 -21.08 -12.13
CA MET A 496 10.71 -20.00 -11.15
C MET A 496 10.28 -20.49 -9.75
N GLY A 497 9.36 -21.45 -9.66
CA GLY A 497 8.90 -22.02 -8.38
C GLY A 497 10.00 -22.78 -7.62
N HIS A 498 10.98 -23.35 -8.32
CA HIS A 498 12.15 -24.00 -7.71
C HIS A 498 13.34 -23.06 -7.51
N TYR A 499 13.59 -22.11 -8.43
CA TYR A 499 14.70 -21.16 -8.38
C TYR A 499 14.42 -19.88 -7.57
N SER A 500 13.17 -19.60 -7.18
CA SER A 500 12.81 -18.47 -6.29
C SER A 500 12.76 -18.84 -4.81
N LYS A 501 13.42 -19.93 -4.42
CA LYS A 501 14.05 -19.98 -3.10
C LYS A 501 15.21 -18.99 -3.12
N ILE A 502 14.92 -17.76 -2.72
CA ILE A 502 15.94 -16.82 -2.27
C ILE A 502 16.71 -17.56 -1.16
N ASP A 503 18.00 -17.84 -1.38
CA ASP A 503 18.87 -18.26 -0.29
C ASP A 503 18.85 -17.16 0.77
N ASP A 504 18.71 -17.53 2.06
CA ASP A 504 18.58 -16.61 3.21
C ASP A 504 19.86 -15.76 3.49
N LEU A 505 20.68 -15.51 2.48
CA LEU A 505 21.98 -14.84 2.52
C LEU A 505 21.94 -13.34 2.21
N PHE A 506 20.78 -12.78 1.85
CA PHE A 506 20.60 -11.34 1.61
C PHE A 506 19.33 -10.77 2.25
N PHE A 507 19.33 -10.70 3.58
CA PHE A 507 18.44 -9.87 4.41
C PHE A 507 19.21 -9.16 5.53
#